data_AF-A0A7D5Z9R3-F1
#
_entry.id   AF-A0A7D5Z9R3-F1
#
_cell.length_a   1.000
_cell.length_b   1.000
_cell.length_c   1.000
_cell.angle_alpha   90.00
_cell.angle_beta   90.00
_cell.angle_gamma   90.00
#
_symmetry.space_group_name_H-M   'P 1'
#
loop_
_entity.id
_entity.type
_entity.pdbx_description
1 polymer ?
#
loop_
_entity_poly.entity_id
_entity_poly.type
_entity_poly.pdbx_seq_one_letter_code
_entity_poly.pdbx_strand_id
1 'polypeptide(L)'
;MITFEHDAVLKNFAARQKDSLQPRRTRPGDGRAIYLSQSDFGPLQGRRLLPKLADFNLCFPGVENQGHLSAIQAHRYRAPEVLLGCPWSYSVDIWNLGLLVRNKPPNLFLLMHTHTTQMWNLLEDISLFERPAGDDGEYDAHVHLAQMVSLLGDPPKLVIERERLLRQNRLKKSILNARGKECMNMNEFWGGPFLDDDDSIMRKDLIRRGITLSDTVKHLQDDDKEQFLDFASGMPEWLPEKRRTAMELMLHEFLEEGPRAIFMRR
;
A
#
# COMPACT_ATOMS: atom_id res chain seq x y z
N MET A 1 -19.24 8.09 2.01
CA MET A 1 -20.33 7.13 2.27
C MET A 1 -19.96 5.84 1.56
N ILE A 2 -19.83 4.72 2.28
CA ILE A 2 -19.52 3.42 1.65
C ILE A 2 -20.79 2.95 0.93
N THR A 3 -20.68 2.57 -0.35
CA THR A 3 -21.81 2.08 -1.17
C THR A 3 -21.83 0.56 -1.17
N PHE A 4 -23.02 -0.04 -1.14
CA PHE A 4 -23.20 -1.47 -1.35
C PHE A 4 -23.31 -1.78 -2.85
N GLU A 5 -22.94 -3.01 -3.21
CA GLU A 5 -23.00 -3.56 -4.56
C GLU A 5 -24.44 -3.68 -5.08
N HIS A 6 -25.42 -3.81 -4.18
CA HIS A 6 -26.84 -3.88 -4.51
C HIS A 6 -27.69 -3.30 -3.37
N ASP A 7 -28.71 -2.49 -3.73
CA ASP A 7 -29.67 -1.91 -2.78
C ASP A 7 -30.42 -2.93 -1.92
N ALA A 8 -30.47 -4.19 -2.36
CA ALA A 8 -31.11 -5.28 -1.63
C ALA A 8 -30.34 -5.63 -0.35
N VAL A 9 -29.03 -5.41 -0.30
CA VAL A 9 -28.19 -5.76 0.86
C VAL A 9 -28.66 -5.05 2.12
N LEU A 10 -28.85 -3.73 2.05
CA LEU A 10 -29.36 -2.94 3.16
C LEU A 10 -30.82 -3.25 3.49
N LYS A 11 -31.66 -3.48 2.47
CA LYS A 11 -33.08 -3.84 2.67
C LYS A 11 -33.22 -5.18 3.39
N ASN A 12 -32.44 -6.18 2.97
CA ASN A 12 -32.41 -7.52 3.57
C ASN A 12 -31.82 -7.49 4.97
N PHE A 13 -30.78 -6.68 5.19
CA PHE A 13 -30.24 -6.44 6.52
C PHE A 13 -31.29 -5.82 7.44
N ALA A 14 -31.97 -4.74 7.01
CA ALA A 14 -33.02 -4.10 7.79
C ALA A 14 -34.21 -5.02 8.07
N ALA A 15 -34.59 -5.89 7.12
CA ALA A 15 -35.60 -6.92 7.32
C ALA A 15 -35.16 -7.92 8.40
N ARG A 16 -33.94 -8.47 8.31
CA ARG A 16 -33.38 -9.37 9.34
C ARG A 16 -33.36 -8.75 10.73
N GLN A 17 -33.13 -7.44 10.83
CA GLN A 17 -33.15 -6.73 12.11
C GLN A 17 -34.52 -6.69 12.79
N LYS A 18 -35.61 -6.85 12.04
CA LYS A 18 -36.95 -6.95 12.63
C LYS A 18 -37.16 -8.29 13.32
N ASP A 19 -36.58 -9.36 12.77
CA ASP A 19 -36.75 -10.73 13.28
C ASP A 19 -35.68 -11.10 14.32
N SER A 20 -34.49 -10.52 14.20
CA SER A 20 -33.37 -10.73 15.13
C SER A 20 -32.62 -9.41 15.35
N LEU A 21 -32.91 -8.76 16.46
CA LEU A 21 -32.27 -7.50 16.85
C LEU A 21 -30.75 -7.67 17.02
N GLN A 22 -29.99 -6.67 16.56
CA GLN A 22 -28.56 -6.62 16.85
C GLN A 22 -28.28 -6.60 18.35
N PRO A 23 -27.17 -7.23 18.77
CA PRO A 23 -26.62 -6.98 20.09
C PRO A 23 -26.47 -5.47 20.30
N ARG A 24 -27.03 -4.97 21.40
CA ARG A 24 -26.98 -3.55 21.76
C ARG A 24 -26.78 -3.38 23.25
N ARG A 25 -26.10 -2.31 23.63
CA ARG A 25 -26.03 -1.83 25.00
C ARG A 25 -26.88 -0.58 25.15
N THR A 26 -27.83 -0.61 26.05
CA THR A 26 -28.57 0.60 26.44
C THR A 26 -27.82 1.30 27.57
N ARG A 27 -27.54 2.59 27.41
CA ARG A 27 -26.88 3.39 28.44
C ARG A 27 -27.85 3.66 29.60
N PRO A 28 -27.49 3.38 30.86
CA PRO A 28 -28.28 3.79 32.02
C PRO A 28 -28.32 5.31 32.11
N GLY A 29 -29.51 5.91 32.24
CA GLY A 29 -29.70 7.36 32.32
C GLY A 29 -30.54 7.91 31.16
N ASP A 30 -29.93 8.04 29.98
CA ASP A 30 -30.58 8.62 28.79
C ASP A 30 -31.33 7.59 27.91
N GLY A 31 -31.18 6.30 28.21
CA GLY A 31 -31.81 5.22 27.44
C GLY A 31 -31.26 5.05 26.03
N ARG A 32 -30.12 5.69 25.69
CA ARG A 32 -29.55 5.61 24.35
C ARG A 32 -29.03 4.21 24.06
N ALA A 33 -29.51 3.61 22.97
CA ALA A 33 -29.01 2.33 22.47
C ALA A 33 -27.72 2.53 21.66
N ILE A 34 -26.70 1.76 21.98
CA ILE A 34 -25.44 1.64 21.24
C ILE A 34 -25.40 0.22 20.67
N TYR A 35 -25.47 0.10 19.36
CA TYR A 35 -25.46 -1.20 18.66
C TYR A 35 -24.02 -1.66 18.44
N LEU A 36 -23.79 -2.98 18.49
CA LEU A 36 -22.51 -3.57 18.11
C LEU A 36 -22.27 -3.32 16.61
N SER A 37 -21.03 -2.94 16.25
CA SER A 37 -20.65 -2.77 14.84
C SER A 37 -20.92 -4.05 14.04
N GLN A 38 -21.52 -3.90 12.85
CA GLN A 38 -21.74 -5.01 11.93
C GLN A 38 -20.80 -4.89 10.74
N SER A 39 -19.90 -5.85 10.62
CA SER A 39 -18.95 -5.95 9.52
C SER A 39 -19.37 -6.96 8.45
N ASP A 40 -20.36 -7.82 8.74
CA ASP A 40 -20.81 -8.86 7.81
C ASP A 40 -22.23 -8.57 7.29
N PHE A 41 -22.32 -8.30 5.99
CA PHE A 41 -23.58 -8.09 5.28
C PHE A 41 -23.97 -9.28 4.39
N GLY A 42 -23.25 -10.39 4.49
CA GLY A 42 -23.37 -11.56 3.63
C GLY A 42 -22.42 -11.50 2.43
N PRO A 43 -22.45 -12.54 1.56
CA PRO A 43 -21.64 -12.58 0.35
C PRO A 43 -22.04 -11.45 -0.61
N LEU A 44 -21.07 -10.95 -1.36
CA LEU A 44 -21.26 -9.88 -2.34
C LEU A 44 -22.33 -10.25 -3.36
N GLN A 45 -23.34 -9.38 -3.51
CA GLN A 45 -24.46 -9.57 -4.42
C GLN A 45 -24.27 -8.80 -5.72
N GLY A 46 -23.74 -9.44 -6.77
CA GLY A 46 -23.67 -8.77 -8.07
C GLY A 46 -22.81 -9.48 -9.12
N ARG A 47 -22.99 -9.07 -10.38
CA ARG A 47 -22.20 -9.55 -11.53
C ARG A 47 -21.06 -8.60 -11.92
N ARG A 48 -20.79 -7.53 -11.17
CA ARG A 48 -19.67 -6.62 -11.44
C ARG A 48 -19.18 -5.96 -10.15
N LEU A 49 -18.07 -6.45 -9.59
CA LEU A 49 -17.39 -5.82 -8.48
C LEU A 49 -16.47 -4.74 -9.04
N LEU A 50 -16.87 -3.48 -8.86
CA LEU A 50 -16.03 -2.32 -9.14
C LEU A 50 -15.49 -1.81 -7.80
N PRO A 51 -14.23 -2.11 -7.45
CA PRO A 51 -13.64 -1.57 -6.23
C PRO A 51 -13.65 -0.04 -6.30
N LYS A 52 -14.04 0.60 -5.20
CA LYS A 52 -14.01 2.06 -5.05
C LYS A 52 -13.05 2.41 -3.93
N LEU A 53 -12.20 3.41 -4.17
CA LEU A 53 -11.38 3.99 -3.12
C LEU A 53 -12.29 4.64 -2.07
N ALA A 54 -11.93 4.49 -0.80
CA ALA A 54 -12.65 5.00 0.35
C ALA A 54 -11.64 5.47 1.41
N ASP A 55 -12.14 5.99 2.53
CA ASP A 55 -11.35 6.49 3.67
C ASP A 55 -10.35 7.61 3.32
N PHE A 56 -10.89 8.70 2.75
CA PHE A 56 -10.12 9.91 2.41
C PHE A 56 -9.77 10.78 3.63
N ASN A 57 -9.85 10.26 4.86
CA ASN A 57 -9.59 11.03 6.08
C ASN A 57 -8.14 11.53 6.20
N LEU A 58 -7.21 10.85 5.51
CA LEU A 58 -5.80 11.20 5.44
C LEU A 58 -5.38 11.70 4.05
N CYS A 59 -6.33 12.08 3.18
CA CYS A 59 -6.01 12.59 1.86
C CYS A 59 -5.42 14.00 1.95
N PHE A 60 -4.48 14.29 1.06
CA PHE A 60 -3.93 15.63 0.89
C PHE A 60 -4.33 16.17 -0.49
N PRO A 61 -4.56 17.49 -0.61
CA PRO A 61 -4.77 18.09 -1.93
C PRO A 61 -3.52 17.95 -2.78
N GLY A 62 -3.69 17.78 -4.08
CA GLY A 62 -2.57 17.86 -5.03
C GLY A 62 -1.93 19.24 -4.99
N VAL A 63 -0.61 19.31 -5.06
CA VAL A 63 0.15 20.56 -5.13
C VAL A 63 1.02 20.52 -6.38
N GLU A 64 0.83 21.46 -7.29
CA GLU A 64 1.62 21.52 -8.51
C GLU A 64 3.06 21.92 -8.20
N ASN A 65 4.02 21.18 -8.74
CA ASN A 65 5.46 21.44 -8.61
C ASN A 65 5.98 21.53 -7.16
N GLN A 66 5.24 21.00 -6.19
CA GLN A 66 5.61 20.94 -4.78
C GLN A 66 5.27 19.56 -4.22
N GLY A 67 5.79 19.27 -3.03
CA GLY A 67 5.49 18.06 -2.28
C GLY A 67 5.09 18.38 -0.85
N HIS A 68 4.38 17.44 -0.25
CA HIS A 68 4.01 17.49 1.16
C HIS A 68 5.13 16.94 2.03
N LEU A 69 5.24 17.47 3.25
CA LEU A 69 6.13 16.97 4.30
C LEU A 69 5.28 16.57 5.49
N SER A 70 4.70 15.38 5.43
CA SER A 70 3.84 14.84 6.48
C SER A 70 3.98 13.33 6.55
N ALA A 71 3.73 12.78 7.74
CA ALA A 71 3.76 11.35 7.98
C ALA A 71 2.50 10.70 7.38
N ILE A 72 2.68 9.91 6.32
CA ILE A 72 1.59 9.21 5.62
C ILE A 72 1.92 7.73 5.41
N GLN A 73 0.95 7.03 4.83
CA GLN A 73 0.99 5.61 4.44
C GLN A 73 1.14 4.64 5.62
N ALA A 74 0.49 3.48 5.48
CA ALA A 74 0.71 2.36 6.38
C ALA A 74 2.14 1.82 6.23
N HIS A 75 2.67 1.21 7.28
CA HIS A 75 4.07 0.79 7.39
C HIS A 75 4.64 0.08 6.16
N ARG A 76 3.92 -0.93 5.66
CA ARG A 76 4.35 -1.75 4.51
C ARG A 76 4.19 -1.07 3.15
N TYR A 77 3.36 -0.04 3.08
CA TYR A 77 3.05 0.67 1.84
C TYR A 77 3.83 1.98 1.73
N ARG A 78 4.68 2.32 2.70
CA ARG A 78 5.35 3.60 2.73
C ARG A 78 6.39 3.71 1.62
N ALA A 79 6.33 4.77 0.84
CA ALA A 79 7.25 5.05 -0.25
C ALA A 79 8.62 5.52 0.29
N PRO A 80 9.72 5.32 -0.46
CA PRO A 80 11.07 5.67 -0.01
C PRO A 80 11.21 7.16 0.28
N GLU A 81 10.64 8.06 -0.54
CA GLU A 81 10.70 9.50 -0.31
C GLU A 81 10.01 9.91 0.98
N VAL A 82 8.92 9.24 1.39
CA VAL A 82 8.24 9.52 2.65
C VAL A 82 9.11 9.11 3.83
N LEU A 83 9.67 7.89 3.76
CA LEU A 83 10.55 7.32 4.78
C LEU A 83 11.83 8.15 4.95
N LEU A 84 12.47 8.55 3.86
CA LEU A 84 13.72 9.33 3.88
C LEU A 84 13.50 10.79 4.31
N GLY A 85 12.24 11.21 4.48
CA GLY A 85 11.87 12.55 4.90
C GLY A 85 11.87 13.58 3.77
N CYS A 86 11.74 13.11 2.53
CA CYS A 86 11.67 13.95 1.34
C CYS A 86 10.23 14.39 1.02
N PRO A 87 10.05 15.54 0.34
CA PRO A 87 8.75 15.95 -0.16
C PRO A 87 8.17 14.89 -1.09
N TRP A 88 6.88 14.62 -0.92
CA TRP A 88 6.17 13.60 -1.68
C TRP A 88 4.93 14.17 -2.38
N SER A 89 4.48 13.51 -3.45
CA SER A 89 3.29 13.88 -4.23
C SER A 89 2.44 12.64 -4.55
N TYR A 90 1.54 12.70 -5.54
CA TYR A 90 0.67 11.59 -5.93
C TYR A 90 1.42 10.28 -6.29
N SER A 91 2.70 10.37 -6.65
CA SER A 91 3.53 9.21 -7.00
C SER A 91 3.68 8.20 -5.85
N VAL A 92 3.42 8.60 -4.60
CA VAL A 92 3.34 7.67 -3.46
C VAL A 92 2.15 6.72 -3.56
N ASP A 93 1.06 7.12 -4.20
CA ASP A 93 -0.09 6.25 -4.44
C ASP A 93 0.19 5.24 -5.55
N ILE A 94 1.01 5.61 -6.54
CA ILE A 94 1.52 4.67 -7.55
C ILE A 94 2.42 3.62 -6.90
N TRP A 95 3.27 4.03 -5.96
CA TRP A 95 4.05 3.10 -5.16
C TRP A 95 3.13 2.12 -4.41
N ASN A 96 2.11 2.62 -3.70
CA ASN A 96 1.14 1.78 -3.01
C ASN A 96 0.46 0.79 -3.96
N LEU A 97 0.08 1.24 -5.15
CA LEU A 97 -0.55 0.40 -6.18
C LEU A 97 0.40 -0.73 -6.61
N GLY A 98 1.68 -0.42 -6.86
CA GLY A 98 2.69 -1.43 -7.20
C GLY A 98 2.85 -2.51 -6.14
N LEU A 99 2.73 -2.14 -4.86
CA LEU A 99 2.75 -3.11 -3.76
C LEU A 99 1.43 -3.89 -3.65
N LEU A 100 0.27 -3.25 -3.90
CA LEU A 100 -1.05 -3.87 -3.84
C LEU A 100 -1.30 -4.88 -4.95
N VAL A 101 -0.88 -4.56 -6.18
CA VAL A 101 -1.00 -5.45 -7.33
C VAL A 101 -0.24 -6.76 -7.11
N ARG A 102 0.75 -6.76 -6.19
CA ARG A 102 1.68 -7.88 -5.98
C ARG A 102 1.50 -8.65 -4.67
N ASN A 103 0.99 -8.04 -3.60
CA ASN A 103 0.76 -8.74 -2.33
C ASN A 103 -0.55 -9.55 -2.37
N LYS A 104 -0.73 -10.57 -1.53
CA LYS A 104 -2.04 -11.15 -1.14
C LYS A 104 -2.22 -11.06 0.38
N PRO A 105 -3.40 -10.66 0.91
CA PRO A 105 -3.65 -10.80 2.34
C PRO A 105 -3.76 -12.31 2.67
N PRO A 106 -3.10 -12.79 3.74
CA PRO A 106 -2.96 -14.22 4.03
C PRO A 106 -4.27 -14.96 4.38
N ASN A 107 -5.46 -14.38 4.20
CA ASN A 107 -6.74 -14.99 4.63
C ASN A 107 -7.90 -14.86 3.61
N LEU A 108 -7.64 -14.65 2.31
CA LEU A 108 -8.69 -14.68 1.29
C LEU A 108 -8.74 -16.06 0.60
N PHE A 109 -9.11 -17.11 1.34
CA PHE A 109 -9.25 -18.48 0.85
C PHE A 109 -10.71 -18.93 0.63
N LEU A 110 -11.71 -18.10 0.96
CA LEU A 110 -13.12 -18.44 0.71
C LEU A 110 -13.71 -17.58 -0.41
N LEU A 111 -13.44 -17.95 -1.67
CA LEU A 111 -14.39 -17.91 -2.80
C LEU A 111 -13.65 -18.30 -4.08
N MET A 112 -13.44 -19.59 -4.31
CA MET A 112 -13.29 -20.09 -5.67
C MET A 112 -14.18 -21.30 -5.79
N HIS A 113 -15.22 -21.21 -6.63
CA HIS A 113 -15.82 -22.25 -7.46
C HIS A 113 -17.08 -21.63 -8.09
N THR A 114 -16.92 -20.81 -9.13
CA THR A 114 -17.78 -20.76 -10.34
C THR A 114 -17.33 -19.59 -11.22
N HIS A 115 -17.13 -19.90 -12.50
CA HIS A 115 -16.77 -18.99 -13.59
C HIS A 115 -17.57 -17.68 -13.57
N THR A 116 -16.90 -16.56 -13.35
CA THR A 116 -17.03 -15.30 -14.11
C THR A 116 -15.95 -14.36 -13.57
N THR A 117 -15.11 -13.85 -14.47
CA THR A 117 -14.07 -12.83 -14.30
C THR A 117 -14.55 -11.66 -13.43
N GLN A 118 -14.06 -11.55 -12.20
CA GLN A 118 -14.38 -10.45 -11.26
C GLN A 118 -13.20 -10.24 -10.32
N MET A 119 -12.46 -9.15 -10.51
CA MET A 119 -11.34 -8.68 -9.67
C MET A 119 -10.10 -9.59 -9.65
N TRP A 120 -9.12 -9.20 -10.47
CA TRP A 120 -7.69 -9.55 -10.42
C TRP A 120 -7.10 -9.29 -9.02
N ASN A 121 -7.38 -10.16 -8.06
CA ASN A 121 -6.85 -10.06 -6.70
C ASN A 121 -5.32 -10.11 -6.74
N LEU A 122 -4.63 -9.10 -6.20
CA LEU A 122 -3.52 -9.34 -5.26
C LEU A 122 -2.64 -10.55 -5.67
N LEU A 123 -1.94 -10.43 -6.80
CA LEU A 123 -1.64 -11.55 -7.73
C LEU A 123 -0.66 -12.60 -7.22
N GLU A 124 0.11 -12.30 -6.18
CA GLU A 124 1.13 -13.21 -5.64
C GLU A 124 1.01 -13.30 -4.11
N ASP A 125 1.23 -14.49 -3.55
CA ASP A 125 1.20 -14.74 -2.10
C ASP A 125 2.45 -14.19 -1.38
N ILE A 126 3.08 -13.16 -1.96
CA ILE A 126 4.37 -12.64 -1.54
C ILE A 126 4.20 -11.17 -1.21
N SER A 127 4.34 -10.85 0.08
CA SER A 127 4.50 -9.47 0.51
C SER A 127 5.87 -8.98 0.02
N LEU A 128 5.93 -7.99 -0.89
CA LEU A 128 7.21 -7.44 -1.38
C LEU A 128 8.12 -6.98 -0.23
N PHE A 129 7.49 -6.41 0.80
CA PHE A 129 8.11 -6.05 2.05
C PHE A 129 7.47 -6.86 3.17
N GLU A 130 8.29 -7.55 3.97
CA GLU A 130 7.83 -8.24 5.18
C GLU A 130 7.36 -7.19 6.22
N ARG A 131 6.98 -7.62 7.43
CA ARG A 131 6.71 -6.66 8.51
C ARG A 131 8.01 -5.89 8.81
N PRO A 132 8.08 -4.57 8.57
CA PRO A 132 9.30 -3.80 8.81
C PRO A 132 9.31 -3.39 10.28
N ALA A 133 9.60 -4.35 11.15
CA ALA A 133 9.65 -4.15 12.59
C ALA A 133 11.06 -4.35 13.13
N GLY A 134 11.45 -3.51 14.09
CA GLY A 134 12.68 -3.68 14.86
C GLY A 134 12.53 -4.75 15.94
N ASP A 135 13.57 -4.91 16.75
CA ASP A 135 13.60 -5.89 17.85
C ASP A 135 12.52 -5.64 18.92
N ASP A 136 12.04 -4.39 19.01
CA ASP A 136 10.94 -3.97 19.88
C ASP A 136 9.55 -4.33 19.32
N GLY A 137 9.47 -4.89 18.11
CA GLY A 137 8.23 -5.24 17.41
C GLY A 137 7.51 -4.04 16.79
N GLU A 138 8.01 -2.83 17.00
CA GLU A 138 7.49 -1.60 16.42
C GLU A 138 8.09 -1.32 15.05
N TYR A 139 7.48 -0.41 14.30
CA TYR A 139 7.98 -0.04 12.98
C TYR A 139 9.42 0.48 13.03
N ASP A 140 10.26 -0.04 12.15
CA ASP A 140 11.63 0.42 11.93
C ASP A 140 11.88 0.72 10.45
N ALA A 141 12.14 2.01 10.17
CA ALA A 141 12.43 2.49 8.82
C ALA A 141 13.75 1.92 8.26
N HIS A 142 14.73 1.57 9.10
CA HIS A 142 15.97 0.95 8.62
C HIS A 142 15.73 -0.45 8.08
N VAL A 143 14.89 -1.23 8.79
CA VAL A 143 14.48 -2.56 8.34
C VAL A 143 13.72 -2.44 7.02
N HIS A 144 12.81 -1.46 6.91
CA HIS A 144 12.06 -1.24 5.67
C HIS A 144 12.97 -0.85 4.50
N LEU A 145 13.92 0.06 4.73
CA LEU A 145 14.85 0.51 3.69
C LEU A 145 15.77 -0.63 3.23
N ALA A 146 16.23 -1.49 4.13
CA ALA A 146 17.02 -2.67 3.76
C ALA A 146 16.22 -3.63 2.87
N GLN A 147 14.91 -3.79 3.12
CA GLN A 147 14.04 -4.59 2.25
C GLN A 147 13.85 -3.93 0.87
N MET A 148 13.71 -2.60 0.80
CA MET A 148 13.70 -1.86 -0.47
C MET A 148 14.99 -2.08 -1.26
N VAL A 149 16.15 -1.99 -0.62
CA VAL A 149 17.46 -2.22 -1.26
C VAL A 149 17.63 -3.68 -1.70
N SER A 150 17.12 -4.62 -0.93
CA SER A 150 17.15 -6.05 -1.30
C SER A 150 16.40 -6.34 -2.60
N LEU A 151 15.32 -5.60 -2.87
CA LEU A 151 14.46 -5.79 -4.05
C LEU A 151 14.85 -4.90 -5.24
N LEU A 152 15.16 -3.63 -4.99
CA LEU A 152 15.37 -2.61 -6.02
C LEU A 152 16.85 -2.31 -6.30
N GLY A 153 17.76 -2.90 -5.51
CA GLY A 153 19.17 -2.53 -5.49
C GLY A 153 19.43 -1.23 -4.72
N ASP A 154 20.69 -0.81 -4.73
CA ASP A 154 21.15 0.37 -3.98
C ASP A 154 20.47 1.66 -4.48
N PRO A 155 20.16 2.62 -3.58
CA PRO A 155 19.48 3.84 -3.97
C PRO A 155 20.35 4.67 -4.94
N PRO A 156 19.76 5.26 -6.00
CA PRO A 156 20.51 6.13 -6.91
C PRO A 156 21.10 7.35 -6.19
N LYS A 157 22.24 7.86 -6.69
CA LYS A 157 22.92 9.05 -6.14
C LYS A 157 21.99 10.24 -5.90
N LEU A 158 21.07 10.51 -6.84
CA LEU A 158 20.12 11.61 -6.71
C LEU A 158 19.18 11.45 -5.50
N VAL A 159 18.81 10.22 -5.13
CA VAL A 159 18.01 9.95 -3.92
C VAL A 159 18.83 10.26 -2.67
N ILE A 160 20.09 9.86 -2.65
CA ILE A 160 21.03 10.10 -1.55
C ILE A 160 21.27 11.60 -1.36
N GLU A 161 21.54 12.32 -2.45
CA GLU A 161 21.74 13.77 -2.43
C GLU A 161 20.50 14.52 -1.88
N ARG A 162 19.30 14.10 -2.29
CA ARG A 162 18.04 14.66 -1.78
C ARG A 162 17.86 14.41 -0.29
N GLU A 163 18.06 13.17 0.16
CA GLU A 163 17.99 12.81 1.58
C GLU A 163 18.95 13.68 2.39
N ARG A 164 20.22 13.79 1.97
CA ARG A 164 21.26 14.54 2.68
C ARG A 164 20.91 16.03 2.77
N LEU A 165 20.42 16.62 1.68
CA LEU A 165 19.97 18.00 1.65
C LEU A 165 18.80 18.22 2.62
N LEU A 166 17.81 17.35 2.59
CA LEU A 166 16.56 17.50 3.35
C LEU A 166 16.72 17.14 4.83
N ARG A 167 17.67 16.26 5.16
CA ARG A 167 18.09 15.97 6.54
C ARG A 167 18.62 17.21 7.27
N GLN A 168 19.23 18.15 6.54
CA GLN A 168 19.73 19.41 7.10
C GLN A 168 18.63 20.48 7.23
N ASN A 169 17.54 20.34 6.47
CA ASN A 169 16.44 21.31 6.46
C ASN A 169 15.51 21.09 7.66
N ARG A 170 15.31 22.14 8.45
CA ARG A 170 14.45 22.10 9.63
C ARG A 170 13.02 22.57 9.30
N LEU A 171 12.04 21.86 9.85
CA LEU A 171 10.64 22.28 9.89
C LEU A 171 10.50 23.55 10.72
N LYS A 172 9.51 24.37 10.38
CA LYS A 172 9.19 25.62 11.11
C LYS A 172 8.81 25.37 12.57
N LYS A 173 8.23 24.20 12.84
CA LYS A 173 7.83 23.74 14.16
C LYS A 173 8.27 22.30 14.33
N SER A 174 8.74 21.96 15.52
CA SER A 174 9.02 20.58 15.89
C SER A 174 7.75 19.73 15.88
N ILE A 175 7.93 18.43 15.64
CA ILE A 175 6.87 17.43 15.64
C ILE A 175 7.27 16.27 16.54
N LEU A 176 6.30 15.63 17.18
CA LEU A 176 6.55 14.43 17.98
C LEU A 176 6.37 13.19 17.10
N ASN A 177 7.34 12.28 17.14
CA ASN A 177 7.19 10.98 16.50
C ASN A 177 6.37 10.00 17.37
N ALA A 178 6.13 8.79 16.84
CA ALA A 178 5.37 7.76 17.54
C ALA A 178 5.97 7.33 18.90
N ARG A 179 7.28 7.56 19.10
CA ARG A 179 8.00 7.27 20.35
C ARG A 179 8.01 8.48 21.31
N GLY A 180 7.30 9.57 20.98
CA GLY A 180 7.27 10.81 21.77
C GLY A 180 8.55 11.65 21.67
N LYS A 181 9.46 11.35 20.73
CA LYS A 181 10.67 12.14 20.51
C LYS A 181 10.33 13.38 19.68
N GLU A 182 10.82 14.53 20.14
CA GLU A 182 10.76 15.78 19.40
C GLU A 182 11.73 15.74 18.21
N CYS A 183 11.21 16.01 17.02
CA CYS A 183 11.91 15.92 15.74
C CYS A 183 11.79 17.25 15.00
N MET A 184 12.88 17.67 14.38
CA MET A 184 12.98 18.94 13.66
C MET A 184 12.87 18.77 12.14
N ASN A 185 12.86 17.54 11.64
CA ASN A 185 12.64 17.21 10.24
C ASN A 185 11.98 15.82 10.13
N MET A 186 11.54 15.48 8.91
CA MET A 186 10.87 14.20 8.66
C MET A 186 11.85 13.00 8.68
N ASN A 187 13.13 13.22 8.45
CA ASN A 187 14.16 12.18 8.52
C ASN A 187 14.32 11.68 9.98
N GLU A 188 14.46 12.60 10.93
CA GLU A 188 14.47 12.34 12.37
C GLU A 188 13.16 11.72 12.85
N PHE A 189 12.03 12.18 12.32
CA PHE A 189 10.70 11.65 12.65
C PHE A 189 10.63 10.13 12.42
N TRP A 190 11.21 9.67 11.31
CA TRP A 190 11.27 8.25 10.96
C TRP A 190 12.45 7.49 11.58
N GLY A 191 13.29 8.16 12.36
CA GLY A 191 14.40 7.54 13.08
C GLY A 191 15.72 7.52 12.32
N GLY A 192 15.90 8.36 11.30
CA GLY A 192 17.20 8.53 10.64
C GLY A 192 18.31 8.98 11.59
N PRO A 193 19.57 9.04 11.12
CA PRO A 193 19.99 8.98 9.71
C PRO A 193 19.96 7.56 9.12
N PHE A 194 19.63 7.46 7.82
CA PHE A 194 19.50 6.17 7.13
C PHE A 194 20.74 5.76 6.33
N LEU A 195 21.57 6.72 5.97
CA LEU A 195 22.76 6.57 5.13
C LEU A 195 24.02 6.92 5.93
N ASP A 196 25.06 6.12 5.75
CA ASP A 196 26.40 6.37 6.30
C ASP A 196 27.17 7.43 5.48
N ASP A 197 28.40 7.71 5.91
CA ASP A 197 29.26 8.69 5.24
C ASP A 197 29.70 8.23 3.85
N ASP A 198 29.73 6.91 3.62
CA ASP A 198 30.08 6.24 2.34
C ASP A 198 28.87 6.04 1.41
N ASP A 199 27.83 6.87 1.56
CA ASP A 199 26.61 6.87 0.72
C ASP A 199 25.83 5.54 0.74
N SER A 200 26.07 4.68 1.74
CA SER A 200 25.46 3.37 1.83
C SER A 200 24.42 3.31 2.95
N ILE A 201 23.44 2.41 2.88
CA ILE A 201 22.48 2.25 3.96
C ILE A 201 23.16 1.74 5.25
N MET A 202 22.70 2.20 6.41
CA MET A 202 23.31 1.87 7.71
C MET A 202 23.19 0.38 8.05
N ARG A 203 22.03 -0.25 7.78
CA ARG A 203 21.74 -1.66 8.12
C ARG A 203 22.05 -2.61 6.96
N LYS A 204 23.31 -2.65 6.53
CA LYS A 204 23.78 -3.54 5.44
C LYS A 204 23.63 -5.02 5.78
N ASP A 205 23.67 -5.34 7.07
CA ASP A 205 23.47 -6.67 7.64
C ASP A 205 22.09 -7.27 7.32
N LEU A 206 21.09 -6.41 7.06
CA LEU A 206 19.73 -6.83 6.77
C LEU A 206 19.44 -7.03 5.27
N ILE A 207 20.38 -6.67 4.38
CA ILE A 207 20.17 -6.74 2.93
C ILE A 207 20.26 -8.20 2.47
N ARG A 208 19.19 -8.69 1.84
CA ARG A 208 19.16 -9.98 1.15
C ARG A 208 19.39 -9.76 -0.33
N ARG A 209 20.61 -10.02 -0.83
CA ARG A 209 20.94 -9.88 -2.25
C ARG A 209 20.51 -11.11 -3.05
N GLY A 210 20.21 -10.91 -4.33
CA GLY A 210 19.89 -11.98 -5.28
C GLY A 210 18.40 -12.28 -5.43
N ILE A 211 17.51 -11.45 -4.86
CA ILE A 211 16.08 -11.48 -5.13
C ILE A 211 15.80 -10.45 -6.22
N THR A 212 15.23 -10.88 -7.33
CA THR A 212 14.77 -9.99 -8.39
C THR A 212 13.27 -9.80 -8.33
N LEU A 213 12.80 -8.74 -8.97
CA LEU A 213 11.37 -8.46 -9.14
C LEU A 213 10.63 -9.59 -9.90
N SER A 214 11.35 -10.35 -10.73
CA SER A 214 10.81 -11.52 -11.45
C SER A 214 10.60 -12.73 -10.54
N ASP A 215 11.44 -12.90 -9.51
CA ASP A 215 11.35 -14.01 -8.55
C ASP A 215 10.12 -13.91 -7.65
N THR A 216 9.55 -12.71 -7.53
CA THR A 216 8.31 -12.48 -6.77
C THR A 216 7.06 -12.88 -7.55
N VAL A 217 7.17 -13.22 -8.83
CA VAL A 217 6.04 -13.59 -9.70
C VAL A 217 6.13 -15.08 -10.02
N LYS A 218 5.36 -15.90 -9.28
CA LYS A 218 5.41 -17.36 -9.34
C LYS A 218 4.25 -17.96 -10.13
N HIS A 219 3.11 -17.29 -10.19
CA HIS A 219 1.88 -17.85 -10.76
C HIS A 219 1.68 -17.50 -12.23
N LEU A 220 2.27 -16.41 -12.71
CA LEU A 220 2.31 -16.06 -14.13
C LEU A 220 3.47 -16.77 -14.83
N GLN A 221 3.26 -17.16 -16.09
CA GLN A 221 4.24 -17.86 -16.92
C GLN A 221 4.34 -17.18 -18.28
N ASP A 222 5.47 -17.41 -18.98
CA ASP A 222 5.71 -16.99 -20.36
C ASP A 222 5.33 -15.51 -20.61
N ASP A 223 4.66 -15.22 -21.72
CA ASP A 223 4.29 -13.88 -22.17
C ASP A 223 3.46 -13.09 -21.13
N ASP A 224 2.57 -13.77 -20.39
CA ASP A 224 1.73 -13.13 -19.36
C ASP A 224 2.60 -12.63 -18.19
N LYS A 225 3.68 -13.35 -17.84
CA LYS A 225 4.64 -12.90 -16.82
C LYS A 225 5.44 -11.70 -17.31
N GLU A 226 5.88 -11.69 -18.56
CA GLU A 226 6.63 -10.58 -19.13
C GLU A 226 5.80 -9.29 -19.20
N GLN A 227 4.56 -9.37 -19.71
CA GLN A 227 3.65 -8.21 -19.78
C GLN A 227 3.30 -7.66 -18.40
N PHE A 228 3.08 -8.55 -17.43
CA PHE A 228 2.83 -8.15 -16.04
C PHE A 228 4.05 -7.47 -15.41
N LEU A 229 5.25 -8.03 -15.63
CA LEU A 229 6.48 -7.45 -15.10
C LEU A 229 6.75 -6.08 -15.71
N ASP A 230 6.52 -5.89 -17.02
CA ASP A 230 6.63 -4.57 -17.65
C ASP A 230 5.66 -3.57 -17.01
N PHE A 231 4.38 -3.94 -16.89
CA PHE A 231 3.35 -3.12 -16.24
C PHE A 231 3.72 -2.74 -14.80
N ALA A 232 4.14 -3.73 -14.01
CA ALA A 232 4.36 -3.57 -12.57
C ALA A 232 5.74 -3.00 -12.22
N SER A 233 6.73 -3.08 -13.10
CA SER A 233 8.08 -2.54 -12.88
C SER A 233 8.11 -1.02 -12.80
N GLY A 234 7.25 -0.35 -13.56
CA GLY A 234 7.15 1.11 -13.57
C GLY A 234 6.50 1.73 -12.32
N MET A 235 6.11 0.94 -11.30
CA MET A 235 5.45 1.44 -10.10
C MET A 235 6.41 1.58 -8.89
N PRO A 236 7.19 0.56 -8.48
CA PRO A 236 8.09 0.65 -7.34
C PRO A 236 9.47 1.21 -7.71
N GLU A 237 9.53 2.42 -8.26
CA GLU A 237 10.80 3.10 -8.57
C GLU A 237 11.29 3.95 -7.38
N TRP A 238 12.62 3.99 -7.20
CA TRP A 238 13.28 4.83 -6.20
C TRP A 238 12.97 6.31 -6.39
N LEU A 239 13.06 6.77 -7.63
CA LEU A 239 12.81 8.16 -8.01
C LEU A 239 11.32 8.33 -8.32
N PRO A 240 10.60 9.21 -7.60
CA PRO A 240 9.16 9.38 -7.79
C PRO A 240 8.78 9.79 -9.22
N GLU A 241 9.68 10.48 -9.92
CA GLU A 241 9.49 11.00 -11.29
C GLU A 241 9.66 9.91 -12.36
N LYS A 242 10.25 8.78 -12.00
CA LYS A 242 10.37 7.61 -12.89
C LYS A 242 9.18 6.67 -12.78
N ARG A 243 8.32 6.85 -11.78
CA ARG A 243 7.10 6.06 -11.64
C ARG A 243 6.12 6.44 -12.74
N ARG A 244 5.51 5.43 -13.37
CA ARG A 244 4.42 5.63 -14.33
C ARG A 244 3.25 6.36 -13.66
N THR A 245 2.63 7.25 -14.38
CA THR A 245 1.41 7.93 -13.92
C THR A 245 0.21 7.00 -13.98
N ALA A 246 -0.86 7.33 -13.25
CA ALA A 246 -2.10 6.57 -13.33
C ALA A 246 -2.67 6.53 -14.76
N MET A 247 -2.48 7.60 -15.54
CA MET A 247 -2.88 7.66 -16.95
C MET A 247 -2.08 6.68 -17.81
N GLU A 248 -0.75 6.67 -17.68
CA GLU A 248 0.12 5.76 -18.42
C GLU A 248 -0.16 4.29 -18.06
N LEU A 249 -0.43 4.01 -16.78
CA LEU A 249 -0.82 2.67 -16.34
C LEU A 249 -2.16 2.25 -16.93
N MET A 250 -3.13 3.17 -17.00
CA MET A 250 -4.46 2.90 -17.56
C MET A 250 -4.41 2.56 -19.05
N LEU A 251 -3.48 3.16 -19.80
CA LEU A 251 -3.26 2.94 -21.23
C LEU A 251 -2.28 1.79 -21.52
N HIS A 252 -1.89 1.04 -20.49
CA HIS A 252 -0.92 -0.03 -20.67
C HIS A 252 -1.56 -1.27 -21.30
N GLU A 253 -0.86 -1.89 -22.25
CA GLU A 253 -1.32 -3.08 -23.01
C GLU A 253 -1.81 -4.20 -22.08
N PHE A 254 -1.14 -4.40 -20.93
CA PHE A 254 -1.55 -5.38 -19.93
C PHE A 254 -3.01 -5.22 -19.45
N LEU A 255 -3.49 -3.98 -19.32
CA LEU A 255 -4.87 -3.70 -18.91
C LEU A 255 -5.86 -3.70 -20.09
N GLU A 256 -5.38 -3.46 -21.32
CA GLU A 256 -6.22 -3.47 -22.52
C GLU A 256 -6.51 -4.88 -23.03
N GLU A 257 -5.50 -5.74 -23.08
CA GLU A 257 -5.64 -7.09 -23.64
C GLU A 257 -6.12 -8.13 -22.59
N GLY A 258 -5.73 -7.95 -21.33
CA GLY A 258 -5.84 -8.98 -20.29
C GLY A 258 -5.00 -10.23 -20.62
N PRO A 259 -4.63 -11.06 -19.62
CA PRO A 259 -3.82 -12.25 -19.87
C PRO A 259 -4.55 -13.21 -20.80
N ARG A 260 -3.84 -13.62 -21.87
CA ARG A 260 -4.41 -14.45 -22.94
C ARG A 260 -4.55 -15.92 -22.52
N ALA A 261 -3.91 -16.35 -21.42
CA ALA A 261 -3.78 -17.76 -21.08
C ALA A 261 -4.55 -18.19 -19.82
N ILE A 262 -5.90 -18.24 -19.87
CA ILE A 262 -6.66 -19.13 -18.94
C ILE A 262 -7.77 -19.95 -19.63
N PHE A 263 -8.15 -19.68 -20.89
CA PHE A 263 -9.33 -20.34 -21.49
C PHE A 263 -9.12 -21.21 -22.74
N MET A 264 -7.89 -21.59 -23.08
CA MET A 264 -7.67 -22.52 -24.21
C MET A 264 -6.71 -23.66 -23.92
N ARG A 265 -6.93 -24.43 -22.84
CA ARG A 265 -6.53 -25.85 -22.74
C ARG A 265 -7.11 -26.49 -21.48
N ARG A 266 -8.36 -26.95 -21.58
CA ARG A 266 -8.81 -28.32 -21.31
C ARG A 266 -10.30 -28.45 -21.57
#